data_AF-A0A7R9YXF2-F1
#
_entry.id   AF-A0A7R9YXF2-F1
#
_cell.length_a   1.000
_cell.length_b   1.000
_cell.length_c   1.000
_cell.angle_alpha   90.00
_cell.angle_beta   90.00
_cell.angle_gamma   90.00
#
_symmetry.space_group_name_H-M   'P 1'
#
loop_
_entity.id
_entity.type
_entity.pdbx_description
1 polymer ?
#
loop_
_entity_poly.entity_id
_entity_poly.type
_entity_poly.pdbx_seq_one_letter_code
_entity_poly.pdbx_strand_id
1 'polypeptide(L)'
;EIGVMPGVKPHLKVYALPGQRGSTVMQGLDSLAARLTEYKQAGAVFAKWRSPLVIDEANGQPSDFVIEANMTDLARYALICQDVGLVPIVEPDVSMAGTHTLEAAVAINTK
;
A
#
# COMPACT_ATOMS: atom_id res chain seq x y z
N GLU A 1 27.90 -15.16 1.66
CA GLU A 1 26.72 -14.28 1.60
C GLU A 1 27.12 -12.85 1.95
N ILE A 2 26.48 -11.83 1.38
CA ILE A 2 26.79 -10.40 1.64
C ILE A 2 25.94 -9.79 2.77
N GLY A 3 25.21 -10.60 3.54
CA GLY A 3 24.40 -10.14 4.68
C GLY A 3 23.13 -9.38 4.31
N VAL A 4 22.65 -9.49 3.06
CA VAL A 4 21.39 -8.86 2.62
C VAL A 4 20.21 -9.70 3.07
N MET A 5 19.34 -9.10 3.88
CA MET A 5 18.10 -9.72 4.30
C MET A 5 17.10 -9.80 3.13
N PRO A 6 16.53 -10.98 2.83
CA PRO A 6 15.53 -11.12 1.78
C PRO A 6 14.15 -10.63 2.23
N GLY A 7 13.39 -10.06 1.30
CA GLY A 7 12.01 -9.68 1.53
C GLY A 7 11.14 -9.94 0.30
N VAL A 8 9.82 -9.85 0.50
CA VAL A 8 8.84 -10.25 -0.52
C VAL A 8 7.79 -9.17 -0.79
N LYS A 9 7.43 -9.00 -2.05
CA LYS A 9 6.17 -8.36 -2.42
C LYS A 9 5.14 -9.48 -2.61
N PRO A 10 4.13 -9.63 -1.74
CA PRO A 10 3.10 -10.64 -1.92
C PRO A 10 2.35 -10.43 -3.24
N HIS A 11 1.59 -11.43 -3.67
CA HIS A 11 0.73 -11.27 -4.84
C HIS A 11 -0.38 -10.26 -4.53
N LEU A 12 -0.27 -9.07 -5.12
CA LEU A 12 -1.19 -7.95 -4.95
C LEU A 12 -1.58 -7.42 -6.32
N LYS A 13 -2.82 -6.91 -6.44
CA LYS A 13 -3.32 -6.36 -7.70
C LYS A 13 -4.09 -5.07 -7.49
N VAL A 14 -3.88 -4.11 -8.40
CA VAL A 14 -4.56 -2.82 -8.41
C VAL A 14 -5.97 -3.01 -8.98
N TYR A 15 -6.96 -2.38 -8.36
CA TYR A 15 -8.34 -2.30 -8.84
C TYR A 15 -8.85 -0.87 -8.75
N ALA A 16 -9.72 -0.48 -9.68
CA ALA A 16 -10.45 0.78 -9.57
C ALA A 16 -11.42 0.72 -8.39
N LEU A 17 -11.47 1.78 -7.58
CA LEU A 17 -12.43 1.93 -6.50
C LEU A 17 -13.74 2.51 -7.09
N PRO A 18 -14.85 1.75 -7.10
CA PRO A 18 -16.09 2.19 -7.77
C PRO A 18 -16.59 3.53 -7.22
N GLY A 19 -17.02 4.41 -8.13
CA GLY A 19 -17.52 5.73 -7.78
C GLY A 19 -16.44 6.77 -7.41
N GLN A 20 -15.16 6.41 -7.39
CA GLN A 20 -14.07 7.31 -6.98
C GLN A 20 -13.23 7.83 -8.16
N ARG A 21 -13.88 8.21 -9.26
CA ARG A 21 -13.27 8.96 -10.38
C ARG A 21 -11.92 8.38 -10.88
N GLY A 22 -11.80 7.06 -10.92
CA GLY A 22 -10.60 6.37 -11.40
C GLY A 22 -9.51 6.12 -10.34
N SER A 23 -9.68 6.60 -9.10
CA SER A 23 -8.82 6.23 -7.98
C SER A 23 -8.84 4.72 -7.72
N THR A 24 -7.76 4.22 -7.13
CA THR A 24 -7.52 2.79 -7.00
C THR A 24 -7.38 2.32 -5.56
N VAL A 25 -7.61 1.02 -5.36
CA VAL A 25 -7.23 0.26 -4.17
C VAL A 25 -6.41 -0.96 -4.60
N MET A 26 -5.67 -1.53 -3.65
CA MET A 26 -4.94 -2.78 -3.86
C MET A 26 -5.71 -3.94 -3.22
N GLN A 27 -5.82 -5.07 -3.92
CA GLN A 27 -6.36 -6.29 -3.35
C GLN A 27 -5.24 -7.31 -3.12
N GLY A 28 -5.43 -8.14 -2.09
CA GLY A 28 -4.48 -9.19 -1.71
C GLY A 28 -4.49 -9.57 -0.23
N LEU A 29 -5.52 -9.18 0.53
CA LEU A 29 -5.66 -9.57 1.95
C LEU A 29 -6.16 -11.01 2.11
N ASP A 30 -6.97 -11.50 1.17
CA ASP A 30 -7.50 -12.86 1.23
C ASP A 30 -6.37 -13.89 1.19
N SER A 31 -6.34 -14.77 2.18
CA SER A 31 -5.28 -15.77 2.40
C SER A 31 -3.85 -15.19 2.52
N LEU A 32 -3.73 -13.90 2.89
CA LEU A 32 -2.42 -13.25 3.02
C LEU A 32 -1.54 -13.96 4.06
N ALA A 33 -2.07 -14.29 5.24
CA ALA A 33 -1.32 -14.95 6.31
C ALA A 33 -0.67 -16.27 5.86
N ALA A 34 -1.41 -17.08 5.08
CA ALA A 34 -0.90 -18.34 4.53
C ALA A 34 0.27 -18.08 3.58
N ARG A 35 0.11 -17.15 2.62
CA ARG A 35 1.18 -16.77 1.69
C ARG A 35 2.41 -16.21 2.41
N LEU A 36 2.22 -15.34 3.41
CA LEU A 36 3.32 -14.80 4.19
C LEU A 36 4.06 -15.87 4.99
N THR A 37 3.35 -16.89 5.50
CA THR A 37 3.95 -18.02 6.20
C THR A 37 4.85 -18.82 5.25
N GLU A 38 4.39 -19.07 4.02
CA GLU A 38 5.20 -19.72 2.99
C GLU A 38 6.45 -18.88 2.65
N TYR A 39 6.30 -17.56 2.49
CA TYR A 39 7.45 -16.69 2.21
C TYR A 39 8.45 -16.65 3.37
N LYS A 40 7.97 -16.67 4.61
CA LYS A 40 8.84 -16.73 5.81
C LYS A 40 9.61 -18.05 5.85
N GLN A 41 8.95 -19.18 5.55
CA GLN A 41 9.61 -20.49 5.46
C GLN A 41 10.66 -20.53 4.33
N ALA A 42 10.43 -19.77 3.24
CA ALA A 42 11.40 -19.57 2.17
C ALA A 42 12.52 -18.55 2.51
N GLY A 43 12.51 -17.97 3.71
CA GLY A 43 13.59 -17.14 4.25
C GLY A 43 13.30 -15.64 4.29
N ALA A 44 12.17 -15.16 3.79
CA ALA A 44 11.82 -13.73 3.86
C ALA A 44 11.71 -13.26 5.31
N VAL A 45 12.23 -12.05 5.61
CA VAL A 45 12.14 -11.44 6.95
C VAL A 45 11.30 -10.16 6.97
N PHE A 46 11.01 -9.60 5.80
CA PHE A 46 10.09 -8.48 5.63
C PHE A 46 9.21 -8.68 4.40
N ALA A 47 8.09 -7.98 4.38
CA ALA A 47 7.21 -7.89 3.22
C ALA A 47 7.00 -6.42 2.84
N LYS A 48 6.47 -6.16 1.63
CA LYS A 48 6.12 -4.81 1.18
C LYS A 48 4.75 -4.75 0.52
N TRP A 49 3.94 -3.77 0.91
CA TRP A 49 2.70 -3.40 0.22
C TRP A 49 2.73 -1.93 -0.16
N ARG A 50 2.59 -1.66 -1.47
CA ARG A 50 2.47 -0.32 -2.05
C ARG A 50 1.03 -0.02 -2.45
N SER A 51 0.47 1.07 -1.95
CA SER A 51 -0.85 1.59 -2.31
C SER A 51 -0.71 2.92 -3.06
N PRO A 52 -0.90 2.96 -4.39
CA PRO A 52 -0.76 4.19 -5.16
C PRO A 52 -1.94 5.14 -4.93
N LEU A 53 -1.62 6.42 -4.73
CA LEU A 53 -2.56 7.54 -4.59
C LEU A 53 -2.22 8.60 -5.65
N VAL A 54 -3.22 9.14 -6.32
CA VAL A 54 -3.04 10.16 -7.37
C VAL A 54 -3.67 11.46 -6.90
N ILE A 55 -2.91 12.56 -7.02
CA ILE A 55 -3.42 13.91 -6.79
C ILE A 55 -4.06 14.39 -8.09
N ASP A 56 -5.38 14.62 -8.04
CA ASP A 56 -6.15 15.22 -9.12
C ASP A 56 -7.08 16.28 -8.50
N GLU A 57 -6.57 17.52 -8.45
CA GLU A 57 -7.25 18.66 -7.84
C GLU A 57 -8.57 18.99 -8.56
N ALA A 58 -8.64 18.80 -9.88
CA ALA A 58 -9.84 19.06 -10.67
C ALA A 58 -11.00 18.13 -10.28
N ASN A 59 -10.66 16.90 -9.88
CA ASN A 59 -11.61 15.89 -9.44
C ASN A 59 -11.65 15.70 -7.92
N GLY A 60 -10.97 16.53 -7.14
CA GLY A 60 -10.92 16.42 -5.68
C GLY A 60 -10.41 15.08 -5.19
N GLN A 61 -9.38 14.53 -5.85
CA GLN A 61 -8.73 13.27 -5.48
C GLN A 61 -7.31 13.50 -4.92
N PRO A 62 -6.85 12.66 -3.98
CA PRO A 62 -7.60 11.56 -3.37
C PRO A 62 -8.67 12.08 -2.38
N SER A 63 -9.87 11.50 -2.45
CA SER A 63 -10.94 11.78 -1.48
C SER A 63 -10.65 11.10 -0.13
N ASP A 64 -11.32 11.54 0.94
CA ASP A 64 -11.18 10.94 2.28
C ASP A 64 -11.48 9.44 2.24
N PHE A 65 -12.48 9.04 1.47
CA PHE A 65 -12.85 7.64 1.28
C PHE A 65 -11.75 6.83 0.57
N VAL A 66 -11.07 7.41 -0.43
CA VAL A 66 -9.95 6.74 -1.11
C VAL A 66 -8.76 6.56 -0.16
N ILE A 67 -8.47 7.58 0.66
CA ILE A 67 -7.41 7.53 1.67
C ILE A 67 -7.74 6.45 2.70
N GLU A 68 -8.92 6.50 3.31
CA GLU A 68 -9.36 5.56 4.33
C GLU A 68 -9.35 4.11 3.84
N ALA A 69 -9.84 3.86 2.62
CA ALA A 69 -9.84 2.52 2.04
C ALA A 69 -8.41 1.96 1.90
N ASN A 70 -7.49 2.74 1.31
CA ASN A 70 -6.10 2.30 1.14
C ASN A 70 -5.36 2.17 2.49
N MET A 71 -5.61 3.06 3.45
CA MET A 71 -4.97 3.02 4.76
C MET A 71 -5.48 1.85 5.59
N THR A 72 -6.77 1.52 5.49
CA THR A 72 -7.35 0.33 6.12
C THR A 72 -6.72 -0.95 5.60
N ASP A 73 -6.52 -1.06 4.28
CA ASP A 73 -5.86 -2.23 3.69
C ASP A 73 -4.40 -2.34 4.14
N LEU A 74 -3.65 -1.24 4.17
CA LEU A 74 -2.27 -1.20 4.66
C LEU A 74 -2.16 -1.55 6.15
N ALA A 75 -3.09 -1.09 6.98
CA ALA A 75 -3.13 -1.42 8.40
C ALA A 75 -3.38 -2.91 8.62
N ARG A 76 -4.37 -3.50 7.92
CA ARG A 76 -4.65 -4.94 7.98
C ARG A 76 -3.46 -5.76 7.49
N TYR A 77 -2.84 -5.35 6.38
CA TYR A 77 -1.61 -5.95 5.86
C TYR A 77 -0.50 -5.95 6.92
N ALA A 78 -0.24 -4.81 7.56
CA ALA A 78 0.82 -4.68 8.55
C ALA A 78 0.60 -5.59 9.77
N LEU A 79 -0.64 -5.64 10.27
CA LEU A 79 -1.01 -6.53 11.38
C LEU A 79 -0.80 -8.00 11.02
N ILE A 80 -1.21 -8.42 9.82
CA ILE A 80 -1.03 -9.80 9.34
C ILE A 80 0.45 -10.14 9.17
N CYS A 81 1.27 -9.21 8.69
CA CYS A 81 2.73 -9.39 8.62
C CYS A 81 3.33 -9.62 10.01
N GLN A 82 2.98 -8.76 10.98
CA GLN A 82 3.51 -8.84 12.33
C GLN A 82 3.10 -10.14 13.04
N ASP A 83 1.85 -10.59 12.86
CA ASP A 83 1.34 -11.86 13.40
C ASP A 83 2.12 -13.07 12.86
N VAL A 84 2.46 -13.07 11.56
CA VAL A 84 3.32 -14.10 10.95
C VAL A 84 4.80 -13.92 11.33
N GLY A 85 5.19 -12.78 11.90
CA GLY A 85 6.56 -12.45 12.29
C GLY A 85 7.44 -11.96 11.13
N LEU A 86 6.87 -11.18 10.22
CA LEU A 86 7.57 -10.42 9.17
C LEU A 86 7.47 -8.92 9.47
N VAL A 87 8.52 -8.15 9.15
CA VAL A 87 8.47 -6.69 9.20
C VAL A 87 7.63 -6.17 8.00
N PRO A 88 6.56 -5.39 8.21
CA PRO A 88 5.81 -4.79 7.11
C PRO A 88 6.45 -3.47 6.65
N ILE A 89 6.72 -3.36 5.35
CA ILE A 89 6.93 -2.06 4.70
C ILE A 89 5.58 -1.56 4.21
N VAL A 90 5.09 -0.52 4.89
CA VAL A 90 3.84 0.19 4.57
C VAL A 90 4.18 1.35 3.65
N GLU A 91 3.72 1.29 2.40
CA GLU A 91 4.09 2.26 1.35
C GLU A 91 2.82 2.92 0.76
N PRO A 92 2.26 3.94 1.45
CA PRO A 92 1.27 4.84 0.85
C PRO A 92 1.99 5.75 -0.16
N ASP A 93 1.84 5.46 -1.46
CA ASP A 93 2.62 6.11 -2.51
C ASP A 93 1.80 7.22 -3.18
N VAL A 94 1.93 8.43 -2.66
CA VAL A 94 1.37 9.65 -3.26
C VAL A 94 2.19 10.02 -4.50
N SER A 95 1.55 9.92 -5.67
CA SER A 95 2.18 10.18 -6.95
C SER A 95 2.65 11.64 -7.06
N MET A 96 3.91 11.81 -7.43
CA MET A 96 4.49 13.11 -7.79
C MET A 96 4.13 13.55 -9.22
N ALA A 97 3.37 12.74 -9.97
CA ALA A 97 2.96 13.09 -11.33
C ALA A 97 1.83 14.13 -11.30
N GLY A 98 1.88 15.09 -12.22
CA GLY A 98 0.86 16.13 -12.37
C GLY A 98 1.47 17.53 -12.35
N THR A 99 0.61 18.52 -12.13
CA THR A 99 0.98 19.96 -12.10
C THR A 99 0.60 20.62 -10.78
N HIS A 100 0.30 19.83 -9.75
CA HIS A 100 -0.01 20.32 -8.41
C HIS A 100 1.21 20.99 -7.78
N THR A 101 0.98 21.91 -6.84
CA THR A 101 2.07 22.58 -6.12
C THR A 101 2.67 21.69 -5.03
N LEU A 102 3.84 22.08 -4.53
CA LEU A 102 4.44 21.41 -3.36
C LEU A 102 3.52 21.48 -2.14
N GLU A 103 2.86 22.62 -1.94
CA GLU A 103 1.93 22.83 -0.84
C GLU A 103 0.73 21.86 -0.93
N ALA A 104 0.19 21.65 -2.13
CA ALA A 104 -0.88 20.69 -2.35
C ALA A 104 -0.41 19.25 -2.08
N ALA A 105 0.80 18.88 -2.54
CA ALA A 105 1.37 17.55 -2.26
C ALA A 105 1.57 17.31 -0.76
N VAL A 106 2.11 18.29 -0.03
CA VAL A 106 2.30 18.21 1.43
C VAL A 106 0.96 18.11 2.16
N ALA A 107 -0.04 18.90 1.75
CA ALA A 107 -1.38 18.85 2.33
C ALA A 107 -2.03 17.46 2.18
N ILE A 108 -1.90 16.83 1.00
CA ILE A 108 -2.39 15.45 0.79
C ILE A 108 -1.57 14.43 1.59
N ASN A 109 -0.24 14.57 1.64
CA ASN A 109 0.62 13.60 2.32
C ASN A 109 0.48 13.61 3.85
N THR A 110 -0.03 14.71 4.43
CA THR A 110 -0.18 14.87 5.89
C THR A 110 -1.61 14.67 6.38
N LYS A 111 -2.55 14.41 5.47
CA LYS A 111 -3.96 14.20 5.74
C LYS A 111 -4.22 12.79 6.27
#